data_AF-F3G8D6-F1
#
_entry.id   AF-F3G8D6-F1
#
_cell.length_a   1.000
_cell.length_b   1.000
_cell.length_c   1.000
_cell.angle_alpha   90.00
_cell.angle_beta   90.00
_cell.angle_gamma   90.00
#
_symmetry.space_group_name_H-M   'P 1'
#
loop_
_entity.id
_entity.type
_entity.pdbx_description
1 polymer ?
#
loop_
_entity_poly.entity_id
_entity_poly.type
_entity_poly.pdbx_seq_one_letter_code
_entity_poly.pdbx_strand_id
1 'polypeptide(L)'
;MNTSPLDNPFYYLENFCQVLGWIARRYDDLLDASERSFISEFAELPVPSQGLLVRMVMRKGVLFRASKLGYVEIGDPHDAVLPLLAREWVDSAPPLGLSELFQLLRRDELSHCFKDHAVKGPERKQEWLERLPPT
;
A
#
# COMPACT_ATOMS: atom_id res chain seq x y z
N MET A 1 -28.52 2.77 -20.21
CA MET A 1 -27.24 2.08 -20.43
C MET A 1 -26.80 1.55 -19.07
N ASN A 2 -26.89 0.24 -18.84
CA ASN A 2 -26.37 -0.37 -17.61
C ASN A 2 -24.86 -0.52 -17.78
N THR A 3 -24.09 0.42 -17.27
CA THR A 3 -22.66 0.22 -17.05
C THR A 3 -22.49 -0.85 -15.98
N SER A 4 -21.79 -1.92 -16.31
CA SER A 4 -21.40 -2.91 -15.31
C SER A 4 -20.55 -2.20 -14.26
N PRO A 5 -20.64 -2.53 -12.96
CA PRO A 5 -19.73 -1.99 -11.95
C PRO A 5 -18.25 -2.19 -12.34
N LEU A 6 -17.95 -3.23 -13.12
CA LEU A 6 -16.61 -3.51 -13.64
C LEU A 6 -16.12 -2.50 -14.70
N ASP A 7 -17.02 -1.73 -15.30
CA ASP A 7 -16.67 -0.68 -16.27
C ASP A 7 -16.27 0.62 -15.57
N ASN A 8 -16.58 0.78 -14.27
CA ASN A 8 -16.12 1.88 -13.46
C ASN A 8 -14.75 1.56 -12.85
N PRO A 9 -13.66 2.26 -13.24
CA PRO A 9 -12.34 1.96 -12.69
C PRO A 9 -12.26 2.17 -11.17
N PHE A 10 -13.16 2.95 -10.57
CA PHE A 10 -13.21 3.22 -9.13
C PHE A 10 -14.23 2.35 -8.36
N TYR A 11 -14.78 1.28 -8.94
CA TYR A 11 -15.80 0.45 -8.27
C TYR A 11 -15.37 -0.06 -6.89
N TYR A 12 -14.07 -0.36 -6.71
CA TYR A 12 -13.50 -0.81 -5.44
C TYR A 12 -13.54 0.31 -4.38
N LEU A 13 -13.32 1.56 -4.79
CA LEU A 13 -13.39 2.73 -3.93
C LEU A 13 -14.85 3.02 -3.57
N GLU A 14 -15.76 2.96 -4.54
CA GLU A 14 -17.20 3.15 -4.27
C GLU A 14 -17.72 2.12 -3.26
N ASN A 15 -17.35 0.85 -3.42
CA ASN A 15 -17.71 -0.21 -2.47
C ASN A 15 -17.14 0.09 -1.06
N PHE A 16 -15.89 0.55 -0.98
CA PHE A 16 -15.26 0.92 0.28
C PHE A 16 -16.00 2.09 0.97
N CYS A 17 -16.30 3.15 0.21
CA CYS A 17 -17.07 4.30 0.71
C CYS A 17 -18.48 3.91 1.18
N GLN A 18 -19.15 3.00 0.46
CA GLN A 18 -20.46 2.47 0.89
C GLN A 18 -20.37 1.73 2.22
N VAL A 19 -19.34 0.90 2.41
CA VAL A 19 -19.09 0.19 3.67
C VAL A 19 -18.81 1.18 4.80
N LEU A 20 -17.92 2.15 4.61
CA LEU A 20 -17.65 3.18 5.62
C LEU A 20 -18.90 3.97 5.99
N GLY A 21 -19.70 4.39 5.00
CA GLY A 21 -20.95 5.10 5.25
C GLY A 21 -22.01 4.25 5.94
N TRP A 22 -22.00 2.93 5.74
CA TRP A 22 -22.86 2.02 6.49
C TRP A 22 -22.42 1.85 7.94
N ILE A 23 -21.10 1.69 8.18
CA ILE A 23 -20.51 1.60 9.52
C ILE A 23 -20.81 2.88 10.31
N ALA A 24 -20.51 4.04 9.73
CA ALA A 24 -20.72 5.33 10.36
C ALA A 24 -22.19 5.60 10.72
N ARG A 25 -23.15 5.04 9.99
CA ARG A 25 -24.58 5.21 10.31
C ARG A 25 -25.12 4.22 11.35
N ARG A 26 -24.58 3.01 11.38
CA ARG A 26 -25.17 1.90 12.16
C ARG A 26 -24.41 1.58 13.44
N TYR A 27 -23.14 1.94 13.52
CA TYR A 27 -22.24 1.63 14.62
C TYR A 27 -21.51 2.87 15.13
N ASP A 28 -22.07 4.06 14.93
CA ASP A 28 -21.47 5.33 15.39
C ASP A 28 -21.14 5.31 16.90
N ASP A 29 -21.99 4.63 17.68
CA ASP A 29 -21.86 4.42 19.12
C ASP A 29 -20.72 3.45 19.51
N LEU A 30 -20.29 2.59 18.59
CA LEU A 30 -19.17 1.66 18.80
C LEU A 30 -17.83 2.23 18.32
N LEU A 31 -17.83 3.28 17.50
CA LEU A 31 -16.60 3.88 17.01
C LEU A 31 -15.92 4.70 18.11
N ASP A 32 -14.60 4.64 18.16
CA ASP A 32 -13.83 5.57 18.98
C ASP A 32 -13.59 6.91 18.26
N ALA A 33 -12.95 7.86 18.94
CA ALA A 33 -12.67 9.17 18.37
C ALA A 33 -11.73 9.10 17.16
N SER A 34 -10.76 8.19 17.17
CA SER A 34 -9.79 8.01 16.10
C SER A 34 -10.44 7.43 14.84
N GLU A 35 -11.35 6.46 15.00
CA GLU A 35 -12.08 5.83 13.91
C GLU A 35 -13.04 6.81 13.24
N ARG A 36 -13.74 7.64 14.03
CA ARG A 36 -14.57 8.74 13.49
C ARG A 36 -13.73 9.76 12.72
N SER A 37 -12.57 10.14 13.26
CA SER A 37 -11.65 11.06 12.57
C SER A 37 -11.18 10.48 11.25
N PHE A 38 -10.80 9.20 11.21
CA PHE A 38 -10.40 8.51 9.99
C PHE A 38 -11.49 8.57 8.91
N ILE A 39 -12.75 8.25 9.25
CA ILE A 39 -13.86 8.27 8.28
C ILE A 39 -14.08 9.68 7.73
N SER A 40 -14.03 10.69 8.60
CA SER A 40 -14.16 12.10 8.22
C SER A 40 -13.02 12.55 7.29
N GLU A 41 -11.78 12.35 7.73
CA GLU A 41 -10.57 12.76 7.00
C GLU A 41 -10.43 12.00 5.67
N PHE A 42 -10.85 10.74 5.61
CA PHE A 42 -10.80 9.94 4.40
C PHE A 42 -11.71 10.52 3.33
N ALA A 43 -12.92 10.96 3.72
CA ALA A 43 -13.87 11.58 2.81
C ALA A 43 -13.38 12.93 2.23
N GLU A 44 -12.48 13.62 2.93
CA GLU A 44 -11.88 14.89 2.50
C GLU A 44 -10.69 14.73 1.55
N LEU A 45 -10.14 13.52 1.41
CA LEU A 45 -9.01 13.27 0.53
C LEU A 45 -9.38 13.42 -0.96
N PRO A 46 -8.43 13.81 -1.82
CA PRO A 46 -8.61 13.70 -3.26
C PRO A 46 -8.92 12.24 -3.67
N VAL A 47 -9.79 12.06 -4.66
CA VAL A 47 -10.18 10.73 -5.16
C VAL A 47 -8.97 9.83 -5.52
N PRO A 48 -7.90 10.33 -6.17
CA PRO A 48 -6.70 9.52 -6.39
C PRO A 48 -6.06 8.98 -5.11
N SER A 49 -5.98 9.81 -4.06
CA SER A 49 -5.42 9.42 -2.76
C SER A 49 -6.30 8.41 -2.02
N GLN A 50 -7.62 8.61 -2.06
CA GLN A 50 -8.57 7.62 -1.53
C GLN A 50 -8.41 6.27 -2.25
N GLY A 51 -8.38 6.30 -3.58
CA GLY A 51 -8.18 5.12 -4.40
C GLY A 51 -6.87 4.41 -4.07
N LEU A 52 -5.77 5.17 -3.93
CA LEU A 52 -4.46 4.61 -3.62
C LEU A 52 -4.45 3.90 -2.26
N LEU A 53 -5.03 4.51 -1.23
CA LEU A 53 -5.13 3.90 0.09
C LEU A 53 -5.93 2.60 0.03
N VAL A 54 -7.09 2.60 -0.62
CA VAL A 54 -7.94 1.39 -0.74
C VAL A 54 -7.21 0.30 -1.54
N ARG A 55 -6.48 0.65 -2.60
CA ARG A 55 -5.63 -0.30 -3.34
C ARG A 55 -4.56 -0.93 -2.45
N MET A 56 -3.94 -0.17 -1.55
CA MET A 56 -2.96 -0.69 -0.59
C MET A 56 -3.62 -1.62 0.42
N VAL A 57 -4.74 -1.21 1.03
CA VAL A 57 -5.50 -2.00 2.03
C VAL A 57 -6.00 -3.33 1.45
N MET A 58 -6.46 -3.33 0.20
CA MET A 58 -6.98 -4.54 -0.45
C MET A 58 -5.87 -5.51 -0.93
N ARG A 59 -4.61 -5.07 -0.96
CA ARG A 59 -3.49 -5.91 -1.38
C ARG A 59 -2.87 -6.63 -0.21
N LYS A 60 -2.25 -7.78 -0.50
CA LYS A 60 -1.50 -8.54 0.50
C LYS A 60 -0.23 -7.78 0.92
N GLY A 61 -0.05 -7.62 2.23
CA GLY A 61 1.12 -6.99 2.83
C GLY A 61 0.90 -5.49 3.10
N VAL A 62 1.81 -4.89 3.86
CA VAL A 62 1.76 -3.46 4.24
C VAL A 62 2.89 -2.63 3.63
N LEU A 63 3.83 -3.29 2.95
CA LEU A 63 4.98 -2.66 2.31
C LEU A 63 4.83 -2.73 0.80
N PHE A 64 4.91 -1.57 0.15
CA PHE A 64 4.72 -1.44 -1.28
C PHE A 64 5.84 -0.61 -1.90
N ARG A 65 6.27 -1.03 -3.10
CA ARG A 65 7.14 -0.20 -3.94
C ARG A 65 6.27 0.73 -4.77
N ALA A 66 6.62 2.01 -4.85
CA ALA A 66 5.92 3.00 -5.69
C ALA A 66 5.81 2.53 -7.15
N SER A 67 6.86 1.92 -7.70
CA SER A 67 6.87 1.34 -9.05
C SER A 67 5.88 0.18 -9.26
N LYS A 68 5.26 -0.33 -8.20
CA LYS A 68 4.21 -1.36 -8.21
C LYS A 68 2.83 -0.80 -7.87
N LEU A 69 2.69 0.51 -7.73
CA LEU A 69 1.44 1.23 -7.44
C LEU A 69 0.96 2.05 -8.65
N GLY A 70 1.35 1.69 -9.87
CA GLY A 70 0.88 2.34 -11.10
C GLY A 70 -0.53 1.90 -11.48
N TYR A 71 -1.53 2.73 -11.19
CA TYR A 71 -2.93 2.52 -11.56
C TYR A 71 -3.37 3.66 -12.48
N VAL A 72 -3.93 3.32 -13.65
CA VAL A 72 -4.29 4.31 -14.69
C VAL A 72 -5.30 5.32 -14.17
N GLU A 73 -6.26 4.86 -13.36
CA GLU A 73 -7.30 5.72 -12.80
C GLU A 73 -6.80 6.67 -11.70
N ILE A 74 -5.68 6.35 -11.05
CA ILE A 74 -5.08 7.14 -9.98
C ILE A 74 -4.08 8.17 -10.53
N GLY A 75 -3.43 7.88 -11.66
CA GLY A 75 -2.37 8.72 -12.20
C GLY A 75 -1.02 8.43 -11.54
N ASP A 76 -0.24 9.48 -11.23
CA ASP A 76 1.08 9.31 -10.61
C ASP A 76 0.94 8.93 -9.12
N PRO A 77 1.41 7.73 -8.71
CA PRO A 77 1.38 7.33 -7.31
C PRO A 77 2.21 8.23 -6.39
N HIS A 78 3.24 8.91 -6.90
CA HIS A 78 4.05 9.83 -6.10
C HIS A 78 3.29 11.08 -5.71
N ASP A 79 2.38 11.57 -6.56
CA ASP A 79 1.51 12.70 -6.24
C ASP A 79 0.33 12.23 -5.38
N ALA A 80 -0.30 11.11 -5.74
CA ALA A 80 -1.47 10.59 -5.05
C ALA A 80 -1.20 10.19 -3.59
N VAL A 81 0.05 9.85 -3.23
CA VAL A 81 0.42 9.47 -1.87
C VAL A 81 0.65 10.68 -0.95
N LEU A 82 0.92 11.88 -1.47
CA LEU A 82 1.28 13.05 -0.64
C LEU A 82 0.24 13.38 0.44
N PRO A 83 -1.09 13.38 0.16
CA PRO A 83 -2.09 13.62 1.19
C PRO A 83 -2.16 12.53 2.27
N LEU A 84 -1.73 11.31 1.94
CA LEU A 84 -1.66 10.17 2.86
C LEU A 84 -0.43 10.27 3.77
N LEU A 85 0.71 10.70 3.23
CA LEU A 85 1.93 10.99 4.01
C LEU A 85 1.68 12.12 5.00
N ALA A 86 0.99 13.18 4.57
CA ALA A 86 0.68 14.33 5.43
C ALA A 86 -0.21 13.98 6.64
N ARG A 87 -0.95 12.87 6.56
CA ARG A 87 -1.79 12.32 7.64
C ARG A 87 -1.14 11.17 8.39
N GLU A 88 0.11 10.83 8.04
CA GLU A 88 0.85 9.70 8.62
C GLU A 88 0.15 8.33 8.42
N TRP A 89 -0.77 8.22 7.46
CA TRP A 89 -1.44 6.96 7.13
C TRP A 89 -0.56 6.04 6.29
N VAL A 90 0.41 6.63 5.61
CA VAL A 90 1.46 5.94 4.87
C VAL A 90 2.80 6.49 5.35
N ASP A 91 3.77 5.61 5.50
CA ASP A 91 5.17 5.97 5.72
C ASP A 91 5.96 5.72 4.44
N SER A 92 6.72 6.73 4.00
CA SER A 92 7.59 6.63 2.81
C SER A 92 8.97 6.03 3.12
N ALA A 93 9.37 6.00 4.39
CA ALA A 93 10.65 5.50 4.84
C ALA A 93 10.51 4.65 6.12
N PRO A 94 9.65 3.60 6.10
CA PRO A 94 9.49 2.74 7.26
C PRO A 94 10.79 2.00 7.56
N PRO A 95 11.06 1.67 8.84
CA PRO A 95 12.13 0.76 9.17
C PRO A 95 11.89 -0.59 8.49
N LEU A 96 12.87 -1.08 7.73
CA LEU A 96 12.77 -2.34 6.99
C LEU A 96 13.73 -3.37 7.58
N GLY A 97 13.18 -4.51 7.97
CA GLY A 97 13.96 -5.69 8.27
C GLY A 97 14.54 -6.31 6.99
N LEU A 98 15.61 -7.10 7.15
CA LEU A 98 16.29 -7.74 6.03
C LEU A 98 15.36 -8.66 5.21
N SER A 99 14.48 -9.41 5.89
CA SER A 99 13.50 -10.27 5.22
C SER A 99 12.51 -9.47 4.37
N GLU A 100 12.05 -8.32 4.86
CA GLU A 100 11.12 -7.44 4.17
C GLU A 100 11.78 -6.76 2.96
N LEU A 101 13.02 -6.31 3.11
CA LEU A 101 13.83 -5.80 2.01
C LEU A 101 13.99 -6.86 0.92
N PHE A 102 14.23 -8.12 1.32
CA PHE A 102 14.25 -9.24 0.40
C PHE A 102 12.88 -9.43 -0.25
N GLN A 103 11.75 -9.29 0.42
CA GLN A 103 10.44 -9.39 -0.25
C GLN A 103 10.19 -8.28 -1.28
N LEU A 104 10.69 -7.06 -1.03
CA LEU A 104 10.45 -5.89 -1.88
C LEU A 104 11.36 -5.81 -3.12
N LEU A 105 12.65 -6.07 -2.95
CA LEU A 105 13.64 -5.88 -4.00
C LEU A 105 13.71 -7.07 -4.96
N ARG A 106 14.07 -6.81 -6.21
CA ARG A 106 14.43 -7.87 -7.14
C ARG A 106 15.83 -8.40 -6.82
N ARG A 107 16.16 -9.57 -7.36
CA ARG A 107 17.43 -10.25 -7.08
C ARG A 107 18.64 -9.44 -7.58
N ASP A 108 18.54 -8.84 -8.76
CA ASP A 108 19.54 -7.93 -9.32
C ASP A 108 19.82 -6.73 -8.41
N GLU A 109 18.75 -6.14 -7.87
CA GLU A 109 18.84 -5.01 -6.94
C GLU A 109 19.51 -5.42 -5.63
N LEU A 110 19.14 -6.58 -5.07
CA LEU A 110 19.80 -7.13 -3.87
C LEU A 110 21.29 -7.40 -4.10
N SER A 111 21.67 -7.89 -5.29
CA SER A 111 23.09 -8.15 -5.61
C SER A 111 23.89 -6.86 -5.68
N HIS A 112 23.23 -5.77 -6.08
CA HIS A 112 23.85 -4.44 -6.07
C HIS A 112 23.93 -3.85 -4.66
N CYS A 113 22.96 -4.09 -3.78
CA CYS A 113 22.99 -3.63 -2.39
C CYS A 113 24.01 -4.41 -1.54
N PHE A 114 24.08 -5.74 -1.71
CA PHE A 114 24.92 -6.64 -0.92
C PHE A 114 26.10 -7.16 -1.75
N LYS A 115 26.87 -6.27 -2.39
CA LYS A 115 27.93 -6.66 -3.35
C LYS A 115 28.92 -7.69 -2.79
N ASP A 116 29.34 -7.51 -1.54
CA ASP A 116 30.32 -8.39 -0.88
C ASP A 116 29.74 -9.77 -0.53
N HIS A 117 28.40 -9.87 -0.47
CA HIS A 117 27.66 -11.10 -0.18
C HIS A 117 26.83 -11.55 -1.40
N ALA A 118 27.10 -10.99 -2.58
CA ALA A 118 26.28 -11.21 -3.76
C ALA A 118 26.44 -12.62 -4.30
N VAL A 119 25.30 -13.24 -4.64
CA VAL A 119 25.30 -14.62 -5.11
C VAL A 119 25.40 -14.68 -6.64
N LYS A 120 26.49 -15.29 -7.12
CA LYS A 120 26.77 -15.47 -8.55
C LYS A 120 26.15 -16.74 -9.19
N GLY A 121 25.51 -17.61 -8.40
CA GLY A 121 24.94 -18.91 -8.83
C GLY A 121 23.41 -19.01 -8.72
N PRO A 122 22.78 -20.17 -8.99
CA PRO A 122 21.32 -20.34 -9.01
C PRO A 122 20.66 -20.40 -7.60
N GLU A 123 21.37 -20.03 -6.53
CA GLU A 123 20.88 -20.06 -5.15
C GLU A 123 19.54 -19.32 -5.03
N ARG A 124 18.63 -19.89 -4.24
CA ARG A 124 17.32 -19.29 -4.03
C ARG A 124 17.47 -18.07 -3.13
N LYS A 125 16.58 -17.11 -3.32
CA LYS A 125 16.58 -15.85 -2.57
C LYS A 125 16.45 -16.05 -1.05
N GLN A 126 15.78 -17.11 -0.63
CA GLN A 126 15.61 -17.49 0.77
C GLN A 126 16.90 -18.05 1.37
N GLU A 127 17.61 -18.92 0.64
CA GLU A 127 18.92 -19.47 1.03
C GLU A 127 19.96 -18.35 1.18
N TRP A 128 19.90 -17.34 0.30
CA TRP A 128 20.76 -16.15 0.43
C TRP A 128 20.45 -15.33 1.68
N LEU A 129 19.17 -15.14 2.01
CA LEU A 129 18.77 -14.41 3.22
C LEU A 129 19.32 -15.08 4.48
N GLU A 130 19.28 -16.41 4.56
CA GLU A 130 19.77 -17.18 5.72
C GLU A 130 21.29 -17.07 5.95
N ARG A 131 22.05 -16.75 4.90
CA ARG A 131 23.50 -16.56 4.97
C ARG A 131 23.92 -15.16 5.44
N LEU A 132 23.04 -14.18 5.31
CA LEU A 132 23.35 -12.82 5.73
C LEU A 132 23.27 -12.76 7.27
N PRO A 133 24.25 -12.13 7.94
CA PRO A 133 24.19 -11.98 9.39
C PRO A 133 22.92 -11.19 9.76
N PRO A 134 22.26 -11.53 10.88
CA PRO A 134 21.18 -10.69 11.40
C PRO A 134 21.74 -9.29 11.69
N THR A 135 21.04 -8.27 11.21
CA THR A 135 21.26 -6.85 11.57
C THR A 135 21.00 -6.61 13.03
#